data_AF-A0A444ZN94-F1
#
_entry.id   AF-A0A444ZN94-F1
#
_cell.length_a   1.000
_cell.length_b   1.000
_cell.length_c   1.000
_cell.angle_alpha   90.00
_cell.angle_beta   90.00
_cell.angle_gamma   90.00
#
_symmetry.space_group_name_H-M   'P 1'
#
loop_
_entity.id
_entity.type
_entity.pdbx_description
1 polymer ?
#
loop_
_entity_poly.entity_id
_entity_poly.type
_entity_poly.pdbx_seq_one_letter_code
_entity_poly.pdbx_strand_id
1 'polypeptide(L)'
;MTQSNTQFEVSPNDAFGKVLGHEHSGRVRCMGMGAAPTNTFRNVRSRLNGVTISTNSAGSSSPTTAAILQEKINNLESDLHNSQQKVISLESKLQQSFDMMKAYLMMKEGGIPEALVGFFSAREVTL
;
A
#
# COMPACT_ATOMS: atom_id res chain seq x y z
N MET A 1 -29.53 -10.32 -41.43
CA MET A 1 -28.48 -9.29 -41.24
C MET A 1 -27.83 -9.04 -42.59
N THR A 2 -28.07 -7.87 -43.16
CA THR A 2 -27.54 -7.46 -44.47
C THR A 2 -26.06 -7.11 -44.32
N GLN A 3 -25.17 -7.88 -44.97
CA GLN A 3 -23.78 -7.46 -45.15
C GLN A 3 -23.77 -6.34 -46.20
N SER A 4 -23.54 -5.10 -45.76
CA SER A 4 -23.21 -4.01 -46.67
C SER A 4 -21.80 -4.26 -47.21
N ASN A 5 -21.71 -4.77 -48.43
CA ASN A 5 -20.45 -4.90 -49.15
C ASN A 5 -20.08 -3.51 -49.70
N THR A 6 -19.66 -2.61 -48.81
CA THR A 6 -19.22 -1.27 -49.18
C THR A 6 -17.77 -1.37 -49.66
N GLN A 7 -17.60 -1.58 -50.97
CA GLN A 7 -16.31 -1.49 -51.63
C GLN A 7 -15.83 -0.03 -51.54
N PHE A 8 -14.92 0.26 -50.62
CA PHE A 8 -14.26 1.56 -50.57
C PHE A 8 -13.33 1.65 -51.78
N GLU A 9 -13.71 2.48 -52.75
CA GLU A 9 -12.87 2.80 -53.90
C GLU A 9 -11.74 3.72 -53.42
N VAL A 10 -10.54 3.16 -53.26
CA VAL A 10 -9.34 3.89 -52.84
C VAL A 10 -8.95 4.83 -54.00
N SER A 11 -8.61 6.08 -53.66
CA SER A 11 -8.21 7.08 -54.66
C SER A 11 -7.08 6.53 -55.57
N PRO A 12 -7.19 6.65 -56.91
CA PRO A 12 -6.19 6.11 -57.85
C PRO A 12 -4.77 6.66 -57.63
N ASN A 13 -4.64 7.79 -56.94
CA ASN A 13 -3.38 8.46 -56.63
C ASN A 13 -3.01 8.43 -55.14
N ASP A 14 -3.48 7.43 -54.38
CA ASP A 14 -3.03 7.20 -53.01
C ASP A 14 -1.51 6.95 -52.97
N ALA A 15 -0.76 7.95 -52.50
CA ALA A 15 0.69 7.88 -52.36
C ALA A 15 1.12 6.76 -51.39
N PHE A 16 0.32 6.49 -50.36
CA PHE A 16 0.61 5.42 -49.41
C PHE A 16 0.31 4.05 -50.00
N GLY A 17 -0.76 3.91 -50.80
CA GLY A 17 -1.08 2.68 -51.52
C GLY A 17 -0.02 2.28 -52.56
N LYS A 18 0.65 3.26 -53.18
CA LYS A 18 1.78 3.02 -54.09
C LYS A 18 3.03 2.47 -53.38
N VAL A 19 3.26 2.83 -52.12
CA VAL A 19 4.45 2.43 -51.35
C VAL A 19 4.19 1.18 -50.50
N LEU A 20 3.03 1.09 -49.85
CA LEU A 20 2.69 0.06 -48.86
C LEU A 20 1.71 -1.00 -49.37
N GLY A 21 1.16 -0.85 -50.59
CA GLY A 21 0.16 -1.74 -51.17
C GLY A 21 -1.29 -1.34 -50.85
N HIS A 22 -2.24 -2.02 -51.50
CA HIS A 22 -3.67 -1.75 -51.37
C HIS A 22 -4.18 -1.98 -49.93
N GLU A 23 -5.06 -1.09 -49.46
CA GLU A 23 -5.70 -1.23 -48.17
C GLU A 23 -6.74 -2.35 -48.20
N HIS A 24 -6.74 -3.21 -47.18
CA HIS A 24 -7.74 -4.27 -47.04
C HIS A 24 -8.75 -3.87 -45.97
N SER A 25 -10.04 -4.01 -46.27
CA SER A 25 -11.13 -3.72 -45.34
C SER A 25 -10.89 -4.40 -43.98
N GLY A 26 -10.89 -3.60 -42.91
CA GLY A 26 -10.63 -4.05 -41.54
C GLY A 26 -9.17 -4.05 -41.08
N ARG A 27 -8.21 -3.59 -41.91
CA ARG A 27 -6.80 -3.45 -41.52
C ARG A 27 -6.34 -2.01 -41.68
N VAL A 28 -5.89 -1.39 -40.58
CA VAL A 28 -5.32 -0.03 -40.60
C VAL A 28 -3.85 -0.11 -41.00
N ARG A 29 -3.44 0.71 -41.98
CA ARG A 29 -2.02 0.87 -42.35
C ARG A 29 -1.27 1.52 -41.19
N CYS A 30 -0.19 0.89 -40.74
CA CYS A 30 0.65 1.37 -39.65
C CYS A 30 2.00 1.81 -40.22
N MET A 31 2.55 2.92 -39.71
CA MET A 31 3.87 3.41 -40.12
C MET A 31 4.97 2.56 -39.47
N GLY A 32 5.39 1.49 -40.15
CA GLY A 32 6.44 0.56 -39.72
C GLY A 32 6.60 -0.60 -40.70
N MET A 33 7.73 -1.31 -40.69
CA MET A 33 8.04 -2.42 -41.62
C MET A 33 7.16 -3.67 -41.45
N GLY A 34 5.87 -3.58 -41.77
CA GLY A 34 4.96 -4.71 -41.85
C GLY A 34 3.60 -4.47 -41.21
N ALA A 35 2.70 -5.44 -41.37
CA ALA A 35 1.40 -5.45 -40.70
C ALA A 35 1.60 -5.44 -39.19
N ALA A 36 1.28 -4.32 -38.51
CA ALA A 36 1.22 -4.31 -37.06
C ALA A 36 0.06 -5.23 -36.65
N PRO A 37 0.31 -6.25 -35.82
CA PRO A 37 -0.76 -7.02 -35.23
C PRO A 37 -1.68 -6.05 -34.47
N THR A 38 -2.98 -6.21 -34.59
CA THR A 38 -4.03 -5.46 -33.84
C THR A 38 -3.90 -5.59 -32.31
N ASN A 39 -2.82 -6.22 -31.81
CA ASN A 39 -2.56 -6.49 -30.41
C ASN A 39 -1.31 -5.77 -29.87
N THR A 40 -0.76 -4.78 -30.56
CA THR A 40 0.38 -3.97 -30.08
C THR A 40 -0.05 -2.79 -29.20
N PHE A 41 -1.20 -2.87 -28.53
CA PHE A 41 -1.54 -1.94 -27.46
C PHE A 41 -1.98 -2.70 -26.22
N ARG A 42 -1.21 -2.48 -25.15
CA ARG A 42 -1.61 -2.60 -23.74
C ARG A 42 -1.34 -3.93 -23.03
N ASN A 43 -0.07 -4.27 -22.86
CA ASN A 43 0.40 -4.75 -21.56
C ASN A 43 1.73 -4.09 -21.20
N VAL A 44 1.70 -2.77 -21.00
CA VAL A 44 2.78 -2.11 -20.27
C VAL A 44 2.59 -2.52 -18.81
N ARG A 45 3.19 -3.66 -18.44
CA ARG A 45 3.39 -4.05 -17.04
C ARG A 45 4.27 -2.97 -16.41
N SER A 46 3.66 -1.87 -15.96
CA SER A 46 4.32 -0.88 -15.12
C SER A 46 4.61 -1.55 -13.80
N ARG A 47 5.83 -2.11 -13.68
CA ARG A 47 6.33 -2.59 -12.40
C ARG A 47 6.76 -1.37 -11.60
N LEU A 48 5.79 -0.76 -10.92
CA LEU A 48 6.09 0.10 -9.78
C LEU A 48 6.15 -0.79 -8.54
N ASN A 49 7.36 -1.01 -8.03
CA ASN A 49 7.68 -1.57 -6.72
C ASN A 49 6.70 -2.62 -6.15
N GLY A 50 6.69 -3.81 -6.77
CA GLY A 50 6.10 -5.02 -6.16
C GLY A 50 4.60 -5.25 -6.37
N VAL A 51 3.83 -4.30 -6.93
CA VAL A 51 2.40 -4.52 -7.21
C VAL A 51 2.21 -4.90 -8.67
N THR A 52 1.80 -6.15 -8.93
CA THR A 52 1.37 -6.58 -10.27
C THR A 52 -0.10 -6.20 -10.44
N ILE A 53 -0.39 -5.10 -11.11
CA ILE A 53 -1.76 -4.78 -11.53
C ILE A 53 -2.00 -5.42 -12.90
N SER A 54 -2.50 -6.66 -12.88
CA SER A 54 -3.01 -7.35 -14.07
C SER A 54 -4.54 -7.15 -14.12
N THR A 55 -5.03 -6.29 -15.00
CA THR A 55 -6.47 -6.20 -15.28
C THR A 55 -6.84 -7.18 -16.39
N ASN A 56 -6.91 -8.47 -16.05
CA ASN A 56 -7.58 -9.47 -16.88
C ASN A 56 -8.83 -9.95 -16.12
N SER A 57 -10.00 -9.66 -16.67
CA SER A 57 -11.28 -10.15 -16.17
C SER A 57 -11.44 -11.65 -16.47
N ALA A 58 -10.85 -12.48 -15.63
CA ALA A 58 -11.24 -13.89 -15.47
C ALA A 58 -10.67 -14.43 -14.15
N GLY A 59 -11.52 -14.51 -13.12
CA GLY A 59 -11.43 -15.53 -12.07
C GLY A 59 -10.15 -15.63 -11.24
N SER A 60 -9.43 -14.54 -10.97
CA SER A 60 -8.36 -14.56 -9.97
C SER A 60 -8.84 -13.87 -8.70
N SER A 61 -8.99 -14.61 -7.61
CA SER A 61 -9.25 -14.11 -6.26
C SER A 61 -7.99 -13.42 -5.71
N SER A 62 -7.47 -12.44 -6.44
CA SER A 62 -6.47 -11.53 -5.92
C SER A 62 -7.18 -10.57 -4.97
N PRO A 63 -6.71 -10.40 -3.73
CA PRO A 63 -7.35 -9.46 -2.82
C PRO A 63 -7.36 -8.09 -3.48
N THR A 64 -8.56 -7.52 -3.63
CA THR A 64 -8.72 -6.14 -4.09
C THR A 64 -7.82 -5.25 -3.23
N THR A 65 -7.25 -4.21 -3.82
CA THR A 65 -6.44 -3.22 -3.08
C THR A 65 -7.08 -2.75 -1.77
N ALA A 66 -8.41 -2.65 -1.74
CA ALA A 66 -9.19 -2.37 -0.54
C ALA A 66 -9.02 -3.40 0.60
N ALA A 67 -9.02 -4.70 0.28
CA ALA A 67 -8.85 -5.76 1.28
C ALA A 67 -7.45 -5.75 1.90
N ILE A 68 -6.42 -5.52 1.08
CA ILE A 68 -5.02 -5.39 1.54
C ILE A 68 -4.86 -4.18 2.48
N LEU A 69 -5.46 -3.04 2.11
CA LEU A 69 -5.43 -1.84 2.95
C LEU A 69 -6.16 -2.06 4.27
N GLN A 70 -7.32 -2.72 4.26
CA GLN A 70 -8.06 -3.04 5.47
C GLN A 70 -7.27 -3.95 6.43
N GLU A 71 -6.63 -5.00 5.90
CA GLU A 71 -5.78 -5.89 6.70
C GLU A 71 -4.63 -5.10 7.34
N LYS A 72 -3.97 -4.23 6.57
CA LYS A 72 -2.89 -3.39 7.08
C LYS A 72 -3.34 -2.44 8.17
N ILE A 73 -4.53 -1.85 8.05
CA ILE A 73 -5.12 -0.99 9.08
C ILE A 73 -5.35 -1.80 10.37
N ASN A 74 -5.99 -2.97 10.27
CA ASN A 74 -6.26 -3.80 11.44
C ASN A 74 -4.97 -4.23 12.15
N ASN A 75 -3.91 -4.57 11.40
CA ASN A 75 -2.62 -4.92 11.96
C ASN A 75 -1.99 -3.73 12.71
N LEU A 76 -2.02 -2.54 12.11
CA LEU A 76 -1.50 -1.32 12.74
C LEU A 76 -2.28 -0.94 14.02
N GLU A 77 -3.60 -1.13 14.02
CA GLU A 77 -4.44 -0.93 15.22
C GLU A 77 -4.06 -1.91 16.33
N SER A 78 -3.83 -3.17 15.99
CA SER A 78 -3.38 -4.20 16.94
C SER A 78 -2.01 -3.86 17.55
N ASP A 79 -1.05 -3.47 16.71
CA ASP A 79 0.30 -3.08 17.13
C ASP A 79 0.26 -1.85 18.04
N LEU A 80 -0.57 -0.86 17.69
CA LEU A 80 -0.76 0.34 18.51
C LEU A 80 -1.31 -0.02 19.89
N HIS A 81 -2.37 -0.85 19.94
CA HIS A 81 -2.95 -1.29 21.20
C HIS A 81 -1.94 -2.09 22.04
N ASN A 82 -1.18 -3.01 21.43
CA ASN A 82 -0.15 -3.77 22.13
C ASN A 82 0.92 -2.85 22.74
N SER A 83 1.39 -1.86 21.97
CA SER A 83 2.38 -0.89 22.42
C SER A 83 1.87 -0.06 23.60
N GLN A 84 0.61 0.42 23.53
CA GLN A 84 -0.02 1.14 24.62
C GLN A 84 -0.09 0.30 25.91
N GLN A 85 -0.51 -0.96 25.81
CA GLN A 85 -0.57 -1.86 26.98
C GLN A 85 0.82 -2.10 27.59
N LYS A 86 1.86 -2.19 26.75
CA LYS A 86 3.24 -2.32 27.22
C LYS A 86 3.72 -1.08 27.98
N VAL A 87 3.36 0.11 27.52
CA VAL A 87 3.69 1.37 28.22
C VAL A 87 3.02 1.38 29.60
N ILE A 88 1.71 1.13 29.67
CA ILE A 88 0.96 1.07 30.93
C ILE A 88 1.58 0.04 31.89
N SER A 89 1.96 -1.14 31.38
CA SER A 89 2.61 -2.18 32.19
C SER A 89 3.99 -1.75 32.71
N LEU A 90 4.78 -1.03 31.92
CA LEU A 90 6.08 -0.53 32.36
C LEU A 90 5.94 0.58 33.40
N GLU A 91 4.98 1.48 33.22
CA GLU A 91 4.68 2.54 34.17
C GLU A 91 4.26 1.97 35.53
N SER A 92 3.39 0.96 35.55
CA SER A 92 2.95 0.34 36.80
C SER A 92 4.07 -0.42 37.51
N LYS A 93 4.91 -1.17 36.76
CA LYS A 93 6.10 -1.85 37.32
C LYS A 93 7.09 -0.85 37.90
N LEU A 94 7.32 0.26 37.21
CA LEU A 94 8.20 1.31 37.67
C LEU A 94 7.63 1.94 38.95
N GLN A 95 6.34 2.26 38.98
CA GLN A 95 5.67 2.78 40.18
C GLN A 95 5.80 1.83 41.37
N GLN A 96 5.50 0.55 41.17
CA GLN A 96 5.63 -0.48 42.21
C GLN A 96 7.06 -0.57 42.76
N SER A 97 8.07 -0.44 41.88
CA SER A 97 9.48 -0.46 42.30
C SER A 97 9.85 0.75 43.16
N PHE A 98 9.30 1.93 42.86
CA PHE A 98 9.48 3.13 43.66
C PHE A 98 8.79 3.01 45.02
N ASP A 99 7.55 2.52 45.05
CA ASP A 99 6.80 2.33 46.30
C ASP A 99 7.55 1.35 47.23
N MET A 100 8.09 0.27 46.68
CA MET A 100 8.91 -0.69 47.42
C MET A 100 10.21 -0.06 47.95
N MET A 101 10.89 0.75 47.13
CA MET A 101 12.10 1.48 47.56
C MET A 101 11.79 2.47 48.68
N LYS A 102 10.68 3.23 48.55
CA LYS A 102 10.20 4.17 49.56
C LYS A 102 9.93 3.45 50.88
N ALA A 103 9.19 2.33 50.83
CA ALA A 103 8.90 1.52 52.01
C ALA A 103 10.17 0.98 52.68
N TYR A 104 11.15 0.52 51.90
CA TYR A 104 12.43 0.04 52.42
C TYR A 104 13.21 1.15 53.15
N LEU A 105 13.30 2.35 52.55
CA LEU A 105 13.96 3.50 53.18
C LEU A 105 13.29 3.89 54.49
N MET A 106 11.95 3.97 54.50
CA MET A 106 11.17 4.24 55.71
C MET A 106 11.43 3.20 56.80
N MET A 107 11.55 1.92 56.44
CA MET A 107 11.79 0.83 57.39
C MET A 107 13.22 0.81 57.93
N LYS A 108 14.23 1.12 57.10
CA LYS A 108 15.65 1.01 57.47
C LYS A 108 16.22 2.30 58.07
N GLU A 109 15.88 3.45 57.49
CA GLU A 109 16.45 4.75 57.84
C GLU A 109 15.47 5.62 58.64
N GLY A 110 14.25 5.13 58.88
CA GLY A 110 13.22 5.81 59.68
C GLY A 110 12.54 6.98 58.95
N GLY A 111 12.89 7.22 57.70
CA GLY A 111 12.40 8.33 56.89
C GLY A 111 12.97 8.31 55.48
N ILE A 112 12.43 9.16 54.61
CA ILE A 112 13.02 9.41 53.28
C ILE A 112 14.18 10.39 53.46
N PRO A 113 15.39 10.08 52.98
CA PRO A 113 16.52 11.01 53.02
C PRO A 113 16.17 12.34 52.36
N GLU A 114 16.61 13.46 52.94
CA GLU A 114 16.32 14.82 52.43
C GLU A 114 16.70 14.99 50.95
N ALA A 115 17.83 14.39 50.54
CA ALA A 115 18.30 14.37 49.15
C ALA A 115 17.33 13.68 48.17
N LEU A 116 16.43 12.81 48.66
CA LEU A 116 15.49 12.03 47.86
C LEU A 116 14.03 12.52 47.97
N VAL A 117 13.72 13.42 48.90
CA VAL A 117 12.35 13.93 49.12
C VAL A 117 11.75 14.50 47.82
N GLY A 118 12.51 15.32 47.10
CA GLY A 118 12.04 15.92 45.84
C GLY A 118 11.70 14.89 44.75
N PHE A 119 12.41 13.75 44.70
CA PHE A 119 12.18 12.70 43.71
C PHE A 119 10.87 11.95 43.97
N PHE A 120 10.54 11.68 45.23
CA PHE A 120 9.29 10.99 45.58
C PHE A 120 8.08 11.94 45.50
N SER A 121 8.22 13.20 45.92
CA SER A 121 7.11 14.18 45.85
C SER A 121 6.75 14.57 44.42
N ALA A 122 7.72 14.66 43.50
CA ALA A 122 7.44 14.99 42.10
C ALA A 122 6.60 13.94 41.36
N ARG A 123 6.56 12.71 41.88
CA ARG A 123 5.90 11.57 41.24
C ARG A 123 4.53 11.23 41.83
N GLU A 124 4.20 11.78 43.00
CA GLU A 124 2.86 11.70 43.61
C GLU A 124 1.84 12.62 42.92
N VAL A 125 2.30 13.63 42.17
CA VAL A 125 1.44 14.64 41.49
C VAL A 125 0.96 14.18 40.11
N THR A 126 1.48 13.06 39.58
CA THR A 126 1.19 12.59 38.21
C THR A 126 0.12 11.49 38.16
N LEU A 127 -0.68 11.32 39.21
CA LEU A 127 -1.88 10.46 39.25
C LEU A 127 -3.15 11.32 39.18
#